data_AF-A0A840R182-F1
#
_entry.id   AF-A0A840R182-F1
#
_cell.length_a   1.000
_cell.length_b   1.000
_cell.length_c   1.000
_cell.angle_alpha   90.00
_cell.angle_beta   90.00
_cell.angle_gamma   90.00
#
_symmetry.space_group_name_H-M   'P 1'
#
loop_
_entity.id
_entity.type
_entity.pdbx_description
1 polymer ?
#
loop_
_entity_poly.entity_id
_entity_poly.type
_entity_poly.pdbx_seq_one_letter_code
_entity_poly.pdbx_strand_id
1 'polypeptide(L)'
;MRQPTLIKLISMAALMAASSIVFSADILSADDTVFWEGTETLDGNVPAEACTAMSCPVYELELAEPGARLRVGIATPYRTNTIAIELLNPAGELVASDSTDNQFNSEAQVDNPQTGLWTIRVRPAGAERASYRLRAKLESKTQEATVAEGPVRQLLPNLRTVPPYEFTFTAPLNPLNGLYPPDTVNPPASVLGHGLYSCTADEAAPKIAGGAEAKICLRLTSGPINIGSGLYDMRFQLTEDIQDGHAELHPEEALSRIVVGPMEQAIHSSDGSVEFVNAGTYSFHPTHAHFHDDYILSYYLYKVLDSDTGLMERVGEGSKSGFCPADQLWGNWDKFEQGFEKPGGDSPGGSCFSPTNGVVGLSVGWGDVYRWQRPGQYVEFYGQGNGKYVIWSMVDENNNVIEEDETDNTSYAYVEIQGTDVTILERGWGQSPWDTNKTVFTGPHPTQRSTDNNEMVPSNPPEQQFSGGGSMGLFTILLLLLWAARPILQRKPSLID
;
A
#
# COMPACT_ATOMS: atom_id res chain seq x y z
N MET A 1 62.52 4.85 53.44
CA MET A 1 62.33 3.58 52.70
C MET A 1 61.39 2.68 53.49
N ARG A 2 60.11 2.65 53.09
CA ARG A 2 59.12 1.66 53.52
C ARG A 2 58.28 1.34 52.29
N GLN A 3 58.46 0.14 51.73
CA GLN A 3 57.52 -0.46 50.78
C GLN A 3 56.33 -1.02 51.58
N PRO A 4 55.08 -0.79 51.17
CA PRO A 4 53.94 -1.51 51.71
C PRO A 4 53.63 -2.76 50.88
N THR A 5 53.33 -3.81 51.63
CA THR A 5 52.89 -5.15 51.22
C THR A 5 51.55 -5.14 50.49
N LEU A 6 51.50 -5.95 49.43
CA LEU A 6 50.37 -6.22 48.55
C LEU A 6 49.27 -7.01 49.28
N ILE A 7 48.05 -6.47 49.37
CA ILE A 7 46.85 -7.20 49.80
C ILE A 7 46.12 -7.69 48.54
N LYS A 8 45.96 -9.01 48.41
CA LYS A 8 45.12 -9.65 47.38
C LYS A 8 43.65 -9.37 47.69
N LEU A 9 42.97 -8.60 46.83
CA LEU A 9 41.51 -8.60 46.77
C LEU A 9 41.03 -9.84 46.02
N ILE A 10 40.25 -10.68 46.71
CA ILE A 10 39.44 -11.73 46.11
C ILE A 10 38.20 -11.04 45.53
N SER A 11 38.06 -11.03 44.21
CA SER A 11 36.87 -10.51 43.53
C SER A 11 35.77 -11.56 43.60
N MET A 12 34.69 -11.26 44.31
CA MET A 12 33.49 -12.08 44.39
C MET A 12 32.60 -11.67 43.21
N ALA A 13 32.67 -12.43 42.11
CA ALA A 13 31.77 -12.24 40.98
C ALA A 13 30.38 -12.77 41.37
N ALA A 14 29.42 -11.87 41.55
CA ALA A 14 28.02 -12.23 41.65
C ALA A 14 27.52 -12.64 40.26
N LEU A 15 27.21 -13.93 40.08
CA LEU A 15 26.42 -14.40 38.95
C LEU A 15 25.01 -13.79 39.09
N MET A 16 24.68 -12.78 38.28
CA MET A 16 23.28 -12.47 38.02
C MET A 16 22.78 -13.51 37.01
N ALA A 17 22.04 -14.50 37.50
CA ALA A 17 21.21 -15.31 36.63
C ALA A 17 20.09 -14.41 36.08
N ALA A 18 20.15 -14.10 34.79
CA ALA A 18 19.00 -13.54 34.09
C ALA A 18 17.93 -14.65 34.03
N SER A 19 16.88 -14.53 34.84
CA SER A 19 15.67 -15.33 34.64
C SER A 19 15.01 -14.89 33.34
N SER A 20 15.11 -15.71 32.30
CA SER A 20 14.26 -15.61 31.12
C SER A 20 12.81 -15.83 31.59
N ILE A 21 11.96 -14.82 31.43
CA ILE A 21 10.52 -15.01 31.54
C ILE A 21 10.13 -15.87 30.35
N VAL A 22 9.80 -17.14 30.60
CA VAL A 22 9.21 -18.02 29.59
C VAL A 22 7.74 -17.65 29.53
N PHE A 23 7.35 -16.92 28.48
CA PHE A 23 5.93 -16.77 28.15
C PHE A 23 5.40 -18.15 27.75
N SER A 24 4.21 -18.52 28.21
CA SER A 24 3.54 -19.73 27.72
C SER A 24 3.29 -19.54 26.23
N ALA A 25 3.64 -20.54 25.42
CA ALA A 25 3.29 -20.55 24.01
C ALA A 25 1.77 -20.40 23.84
N ASP A 26 1.35 -19.66 22.81
CA ASP A 26 -0.05 -19.61 22.41
C ASP A 26 -0.43 -20.95 21.78
N ILE A 27 -1.61 -21.46 22.10
CA ILE A 27 -2.09 -22.74 21.58
C ILE A 27 -3.12 -22.45 20.48
N LEU A 28 -2.93 -23.07 19.31
CA LEU A 28 -3.79 -22.90 18.15
C LEU A 28 -4.46 -24.24 17.80
N SER A 29 -5.77 -24.33 17.97
CA SER A 29 -6.58 -25.42 17.41
C SER A 29 -7.02 -25.10 15.98
N ALA A 30 -7.63 -26.07 15.31
CA ALA A 30 -8.13 -25.87 13.96
C ALA A 30 -9.18 -24.74 13.92
N ASP A 31 -9.02 -23.83 12.97
CA ASP A 31 -9.74 -22.58 12.74
C ASP A 31 -9.55 -21.46 13.78
N ASP A 32 -8.74 -21.68 14.81
CA ASP A 32 -8.37 -20.62 15.75
C ASP A 32 -7.41 -19.61 15.12
N THR A 33 -7.44 -18.39 15.67
CA THR A 33 -6.54 -17.30 15.31
C THR A 33 -5.90 -16.71 16.55
N VAL A 34 -4.71 -16.16 16.37
CA VAL A 34 -3.98 -15.41 17.39
C VAL A 34 -3.36 -14.17 16.77
N PHE A 35 -3.29 -13.10 17.55
CA PHE A 35 -2.76 -11.80 17.13
C PHE A 35 -1.76 -11.32 18.16
N TRP A 36 -0.66 -10.73 17.68
CA TRP A 36 0.35 -10.12 18.54
C TRP A 36 0.68 -8.71 18.05
N GLU A 37 0.80 -7.78 18.98
CA GLU A 37 1.36 -6.46 18.70
C GLU A 37 2.85 -6.48 19.02
N GLY A 38 3.69 -6.08 18.06
CA GLY A 38 5.13 -5.96 18.27
C GLY A 38 5.39 -4.83 19.26
N THR A 39 5.79 -5.18 20.49
CA THR A 39 6.05 -4.18 21.55
C THR A 39 7.35 -3.40 21.34
N GLU A 40 8.22 -3.88 20.45
CA GLU A 40 9.52 -3.30 20.16
C GLU A 40 9.59 -2.73 18.75
N THR A 41 10.27 -1.60 18.59
CA THR A 41 10.63 -1.08 17.27
C THR A 41 11.85 -1.81 16.74
N LEU A 42 11.75 -2.37 15.55
CA LEU A 42 12.85 -3.04 14.86
C LEU A 42 13.75 -2.04 14.16
N ASP A 43 15.06 -2.25 14.24
CA ASP A 43 16.05 -1.39 13.59
C ASP A 43 17.19 -2.24 13.01
N GLY A 44 17.68 -1.84 11.84
CA GLY A 44 18.83 -2.41 11.17
C GLY A 44 18.50 -3.42 10.08
N ASN A 45 19.56 -4.11 9.67
CA ASN A 45 19.55 -5.13 8.64
C ASN A 45 20.31 -6.35 9.17
N VAL A 46 19.57 -7.31 9.71
CA VAL A 46 20.09 -8.52 10.32
C VAL A 46 20.13 -9.64 9.27
N PRO A 47 21.32 -10.17 8.94
CA PRO A 47 21.45 -11.35 8.09
C PRO A 47 20.69 -12.55 8.67
N ALA A 48 20.13 -13.41 7.81
CA ALA A 48 19.31 -14.54 8.23
C ALA A 48 20.04 -15.47 9.22
N GLU A 49 21.33 -15.72 9.00
CA GLU A 49 22.19 -16.55 9.85
C GLU A 49 22.49 -15.93 11.22
N ALA A 50 22.33 -14.61 11.37
CA ALA A 50 22.61 -13.87 12.61
C ALA A 50 21.34 -13.64 13.45
N CYS A 51 20.18 -14.04 12.94
CA CYS A 51 18.89 -13.86 13.60
C CYS A 51 18.61 -15.02 14.57
N THR A 52 18.76 -14.74 15.85
CA THR A 52 18.58 -15.69 16.97
C THR A 52 17.57 -15.11 17.94
N ALA A 53 17.11 -15.89 18.92
CA ALA A 53 16.23 -15.38 19.98
C ALA A 53 16.83 -14.22 20.81
N MET A 54 18.14 -13.96 20.71
CA MET A 54 18.80 -12.82 21.35
C MET A 54 18.88 -11.57 20.46
N SER A 55 18.73 -11.71 19.15
CA SER A 55 18.91 -10.64 18.16
C SER A 55 17.64 -10.30 17.37
N CYS A 56 16.62 -11.14 17.49
CA CYS A 56 15.35 -11.03 16.79
C CYS A 56 14.19 -11.42 17.73
N PRO A 57 13.03 -10.75 17.66
CA PRO A 57 11.84 -11.22 18.33
C PRO A 57 11.45 -12.63 17.89
N VAL A 58 11.05 -13.43 18.87
CA VAL A 58 10.63 -14.81 18.69
C VAL A 58 9.32 -15.03 19.42
N TYR A 59 8.39 -15.70 18.74
CA TYR A 59 7.09 -16.10 19.27
C TYR A 59 6.97 -17.62 19.18
N GLU A 60 6.38 -18.23 20.21
CA GLU A 60 6.15 -19.67 20.27
C GLU A 60 4.66 -19.95 20.06
N LEU A 61 4.37 -20.90 19.17
CA LEU A 61 3.01 -21.28 18.79
C LEU A 61 2.87 -22.81 18.85
N GLU A 62 2.05 -23.33 19.76
CA GLU A 62 1.75 -24.76 19.83
C GLU A 62 0.54 -25.11 18.96
N LEU A 63 0.75 -25.95 17.94
CA LEU A 63 -0.36 -26.52 17.16
C LEU A 63 -0.86 -27.78 17.86
N ALA A 64 -2.03 -27.69 18.49
CA ALA A 64 -2.62 -28.78 19.27
C ALA A 64 -3.20 -29.89 18.39
N GLU A 65 -3.64 -29.56 17.18
CA GLU A 65 -4.34 -30.44 16.25
C GLU A 65 -3.81 -30.27 14.82
N PRO A 66 -3.98 -31.27 13.93
CA PRO A 66 -3.64 -31.10 12.52
C PRO A 66 -4.58 -30.08 11.85
N GLY A 67 -4.05 -29.34 10.87
CA GLY A 67 -4.83 -28.46 10.00
C GLY A 67 -4.45 -28.64 8.54
N ALA A 68 -5.23 -28.02 7.65
CA ALA A 68 -4.91 -27.94 6.23
C ALA A 68 -3.75 -26.98 5.95
N ARG A 69 -3.68 -25.85 6.66
CA ARG A 69 -2.65 -24.82 6.42
C ARG A 69 -2.38 -23.97 7.67
N LEU A 70 -1.12 -23.84 8.07
CA LEU A 70 -0.68 -22.80 9.01
C LEU A 70 -0.37 -21.53 8.22
N ARG A 71 -0.89 -20.39 8.67
CA ARG A 71 -0.63 -19.07 8.10
C ARG A 71 -0.11 -18.17 9.19
N VAL A 72 0.99 -17.48 8.93
CA VAL A 72 1.54 -16.48 9.84
C VAL A 72 1.83 -15.23 9.04
N GLY A 73 1.16 -14.14 9.41
CA GLY A 73 1.21 -12.88 8.71
C GLY A 73 1.87 -11.79 9.53
N ILE A 74 2.49 -10.83 8.84
CA ILE A 74 3.06 -9.61 9.43
C ILE A 74 2.51 -8.38 8.72
N ALA A 75 2.38 -7.28 9.45
CA ALA A 75 2.08 -5.97 8.92
C ALA A 75 3.06 -4.92 9.44
N THR A 76 3.48 -4.00 8.57
CA THR A 76 4.28 -2.82 8.90
C THR A 76 3.62 -1.56 8.32
N PRO A 77 3.64 -0.41 9.03
CA PRO A 77 3.05 0.83 8.51
C PRO A 77 3.71 1.42 7.27
N TYR A 78 4.95 1.03 6.96
CA TYR A 78 5.75 1.64 5.91
C TYR A 78 6.40 0.58 5.03
N ARG A 79 6.12 0.66 3.72
CA ARG A 79 6.74 -0.17 2.66
C ARG A 79 8.25 -0.03 2.54
N THR A 80 8.83 1.04 3.09
CA THR A 80 10.28 1.24 3.10
C THR A 80 11.00 0.39 4.14
N ASN A 81 10.25 -0.24 5.06
CA ASN A 81 10.80 -1.15 6.05
C ASN A 81 10.61 -2.60 5.58
N THR A 82 11.72 -3.30 5.37
CA THR A 82 11.68 -4.72 5.05
C THR A 82 11.83 -5.52 6.34
N ILE A 83 10.77 -6.23 6.72
CA ILE A 83 10.72 -7.16 7.85
C ILE A 83 10.39 -8.54 7.30
N ALA A 84 11.21 -9.53 7.63
CA ALA A 84 10.96 -10.91 7.27
C ALA A 84 10.32 -11.67 8.43
N ILE A 85 9.40 -12.57 8.09
CA ILE A 85 8.86 -13.59 8.99
C ILE A 85 9.38 -14.95 8.57
N GLU A 86 9.75 -15.76 9.55
CA GLU A 86 10.41 -17.04 9.36
C GLU A 86 9.77 -18.08 10.29
N LEU A 87 9.31 -19.18 9.71
CA LEU A 87 8.61 -20.26 10.41
C LEU A 87 9.54 -21.46 10.55
N LEU A 88 9.88 -21.77 11.80
CA LEU A 88 10.64 -22.96 12.14
C LEU A 88 9.69 -24.03 12.69
N ASN A 89 9.79 -25.23 12.14
CA ASN A 89 9.00 -26.38 12.55
C ASN A 89 9.41 -26.88 13.95
N PRO A 90 8.67 -27.82 14.56
CA PRO A 90 9.05 -28.44 15.84
C PRO A 90 10.43 -29.10 15.93
N ALA A 91 11.09 -29.40 14.80
CA ALA A 91 12.48 -29.87 14.78
C ALA A 91 13.51 -28.72 14.77
N GLY A 92 13.05 -27.46 14.70
CA GLY A 92 13.89 -26.27 14.60
C GLY A 92 14.35 -25.95 13.18
N GLU A 93 13.72 -26.52 12.15
CA GLU A 93 14.08 -26.30 10.75
C GLU A 93 13.23 -25.18 10.16
N LEU A 94 13.85 -24.23 9.45
CA LEU A 94 13.13 -23.20 8.70
C LEU A 94 12.39 -23.85 7.52
N VAL A 95 11.05 -23.81 7.53
CA VAL A 95 10.21 -24.45 6.51
C VAL A 95 9.42 -23.46 5.66
N ALA A 96 9.23 -22.23 6.13
CA ALA A 96 8.62 -21.16 5.34
C ALA A 96 9.16 -19.79 5.78
N SER A 97 9.21 -18.84 4.85
CA SER A 97 9.55 -17.44 5.13
C SER A 97 8.96 -16.55 4.05
N ASP A 98 8.64 -15.31 4.44
CA ASP A 98 8.25 -14.25 3.53
C ASP A 98 8.70 -12.88 4.11
N SER A 99 8.63 -11.80 3.33
CA SER A 99 9.01 -10.46 3.82
C SER A 99 8.19 -9.32 3.24
N THR A 100 8.10 -8.22 3.99
CA THR A 100 7.42 -6.98 3.59
C THR A 100 8.24 -6.13 2.61
N ASP A 101 9.09 -6.73 1.76
CA ASP A 101 9.95 -5.97 0.85
C ASP A 101 9.08 -5.17 -0.14
N ASN A 102 9.12 -3.85 -0.02
CA ASN A 102 8.24 -2.93 -0.74
C ASN A 102 6.72 -3.22 -0.57
N GLN A 103 6.32 -3.90 0.50
CA GLN A 103 4.93 -4.22 0.85
C GLN A 103 4.60 -3.78 2.28
N PHE A 104 3.32 -3.58 2.60
CA PHE A 104 2.88 -3.34 3.98
C PHE A 104 2.66 -4.64 4.73
N ASN A 105 2.32 -5.71 4.00
CA ASN A 105 1.95 -7.00 4.56
C ASN A 105 2.69 -8.13 3.86
N SER A 106 2.86 -9.24 4.57
CA SER A 106 3.51 -10.43 4.06
C SER A 106 3.06 -11.64 4.88
N GLU A 107 2.99 -12.83 4.28
CA GLU A 107 2.49 -14.03 4.95
C GLU A 107 3.28 -15.28 4.55
N ALA A 108 3.81 -15.98 5.55
CA ALA A 108 4.41 -17.29 5.39
C ALA A 108 3.35 -18.37 5.64
N GLN A 109 3.31 -19.39 4.78
CA GLN A 109 2.32 -20.46 4.85
C GLN A 109 2.99 -21.83 4.85
N VAL A 110 2.40 -22.79 5.56
CA VAL A 110 2.82 -24.20 5.54
C VAL A 110 1.57 -25.08 5.39
N ASP A 111 1.50 -25.83 4.29
CA ASP A 111 0.43 -26.80 4.06
C ASP A 111 0.66 -28.06 4.89
N ASN A 112 -0.42 -28.62 5.44
CA ASN A 112 -0.42 -29.82 6.29
C ASN A 112 0.65 -29.75 7.40
N PRO A 113 0.65 -28.69 8.24
CA PRO A 113 1.67 -28.51 9.26
C PRO A 113 1.65 -29.64 10.29
N GLN A 114 2.83 -30.09 10.73
CA GLN A 114 2.94 -31.02 11.84
C GLN A 114 2.48 -30.37 13.16
N THR A 115 1.85 -31.15 14.03
CA THR A 115 1.51 -30.71 15.38
C THR A 115 2.77 -30.52 16.24
N GLY A 116 2.63 -29.75 17.32
CA GLY A 116 3.72 -29.45 18.25
C GLY A 116 4.11 -27.99 18.29
N LEU A 117 5.25 -27.70 18.92
CA LEU A 117 5.72 -26.33 19.17
C LEU A 117 6.45 -25.76 17.97
N TRP A 118 5.91 -24.70 17.38
CA TRP A 118 6.50 -23.93 16.30
C TRP A 118 7.18 -22.67 16.83
N THR A 119 8.19 -22.21 16.10
CA THR A 119 8.87 -20.95 16.40
C THR A 119 8.68 -20.00 15.23
N ILE A 120 8.09 -18.83 15.52
CA ILE A 120 7.97 -17.72 14.59
C ILE A 120 9.08 -16.72 14.91
N ARG A 121 9.92 -16.41 13.94
CA ARG A 121 11.02 -15.45 14.08
C ARG A 121 10.75 -14.23 13.20
N VAL A 122 10.86 -13.04 13.79
CA VAL A 122 10.70 -11.76 13.09
C VAL A 122 12.08 -11.13 12.93
N ARG A 123 12.48 -10.89 11.67
CA ARG A 123 13.83 -10.42 11.34
C ARG A 123 13.79 -9.06 10.64
N PRO A 124 14.45 -8.02 11.17
CA PRO A 124 14.67 -6.79 10.43
C PRO A 124 15.66 -7.03 9.28
N ALA A 125 15.25 -6.73 8.04
CA ALA A 125 16.06 -6.95 6.83
C ALA A 125 16.33 -5.63 6.08
N GLY A 126 16.28 -4.51 6.81
CA GLY A 126 16.20 -3.16 6.24
C GLY A 126 15.07 -2.37 6.90
N ALA A 127 15.05 -2.34 8.23
CA ALA A 127 14.05 -1.64 9.02
C ALA A 127 14.69 -0.44 9.72
N GLU A 128 13.97 0.68 9.78
CA GLU A 128 14.36 1.87 10.53
C GLU A 128 13.26 2.21 11.53
N ARG A 129 13.49 1.86 12.80
CA ARG A 129 12.52 2.01 13.91
C ARG A 129 11.12 1.51 13.55
N ALA A 130 11.04 0.39 12.82
CA ALA A 130 9.80 -0.13 12.29
C ALA A 130 8.97 -0.80 13.39
N SER A 131 7.72 -0.37 13.55
CA SER A 131 6.71 -1.12 14.30
C SER A 131 6.09 -2.20 13.41
N TYR A 132 5.61 -3.27 14.01
CA TYR A 132 4.90 -4.33 13.31
C TYR A 132 3.80 -4.95 14.18
N ARG A 133 2.86 -5.63 13.53
CA ARG A 133 1.89 -6.53 14.17
C ARG A 133 1.90 -7.88 13.46
N LEU A 134 1.57 -8.94 14.18
CA LEU A 134 1.57 -10.32 13.71
C LEU A 134 0.19 -10.95 13.88
N ARG A 135 -0.13 -11.90 13.01
CA ARG A 135 -1.29 -12.77 13.13
C ARG A 135 -0.93 -14.20 12.77
N ALA A 136 -1.60 -15.17 13.34
CA ALA A 136 -1.53 -16.55 12.88
C ALA A 136 -2.92 -17.22 12.85
N LYS A 137 -3.07 -18.17 11.94
CA LYS A 137 -4.25 -19.03 11.82
C LYS A 137 -3.84 -20.45 11.46
N LEU A 138 -4.46 -21.44 12.10
CA LEU A 138 -4.44 -22.82 11.64
C LEU A 138 -5.76 -23.09 10.94
N GLU A 139 -5.76 -23.22 9.62
CA GLU A 139 -6.98 -23.47 8.86
C GLU A 139 -7.32 -24.96 8.89
N SER A 140 -8.58 -25.31 9.21
CA SER A 140 -9.06 -26.70 9.05
C SER A 140 -9.29 -27.04 7.57
N LYS A 141 -9.61 -26.04 6.76
CA LYS A 141 -9.77 -26.07 5.30
C LYS A 141 -9.16 -24.81 4.71
N THR A 142 -8.51 -24.94 3.55
CA THR A 142 -7.97 -23.77 2.86
C THR A 142 -9.10 -22.90 2.32
N GLN A 143 -8.81 -21.62 2.09
CA GLN A 143 -9.76 -20.64 1.56
C GLN A 143 -10.37 -21.12 0.22
N GLU A 144 -9.55 -21.70 -0.65
CA GLU A 144 -9.95 -22.20 -1.97
C GLU A 144 -10.94 -23.39 -1.83
N ALA A 145 -10.69 -24.26 -0.85
CA ALA A 145 -11.59 -25.36 -0.54
C ALA A 145 -12.93 -24.85 0.01
N THR A 146 -12.91 -23.81 0.86
CA THR A 146 -14.13 -23.16 1.37
C THR A 146 -14.92 -22.48 0.25
N VAL A 147 -14.24 -21.82 -0.69
CA VAL A 147 -14.90 -21.17 -1.84
C VAL A 147 -15.64 -22.19 -2.71
N ALA A 148 -15.03 -23.34 -2.98
CA ALA A 148 -15.59 -24.42 -3.80
C ALA A 148 -16.78 -25.16 -3.16
N GLU A 149 -17.09 -24.92 -1.89
CA GLU A 149 -18.21 -25.56 -1.20
C GLU A 149 -19.56 -24.91 -1.49
N GLY A 150 -20.60 -25.74 -1.51
CA GLY A 150 -21.99 -25.32 -1.64
C GLY A 150 -22.47 -25.18 -3.09
N PRO A 151 -23.64 -24.55 -3.30
CA PRO A 151 -24.15 -24.24 -4.64
C PRO A 151 -23.21 -23.29 -5.39
N VAL A 152 -23.19 -23.42 -6.73
CA VAL A 152 -22.47 -22.50 -7.61
C VAL A 152 -22.99 -21.07 -7.40
N ARG A 153 -22.08 -20.14 -7.19
CA ARG A 153 -22.36 -18.71 -7.01
C ARG A 153 -21.28 -17.89 -7.69
N GLN A 154 -21.63 -16.68 -8.12
CA GLN A 154 -20.64 -15.70 -8.54
C GLN A 154 -19.84 -15.23 -7.32
N LEU A 155 -18.55 -15.01 -7.54
CA LEU A 155 -17.61 -14.43 -6.60
C LEU A 155 -17.30 -13.04 -7.14
N LEU A 156 -17.82 -12.01 -6.47
CA LEU A 156 -17.69 -10.62 -6.90
C LEU A 156 -16.69 -9.88 -6.00
N PRO A 157 -15.94 -8.90 -6.55
CA PRO A 157 -15.15 -8.01 -5.72
C PRO A 157 -16.06 -7.12 -4.84
N ASN A 158 -15.47 -6.54 -3.81
CA ASN A 158 -16.04 -5.41 -3.09
C ASN A 158 -14.90 -4.42 -2.86
N LEU A 159 -14.92 -3.35 -3.62
CA LEU A 159 -13.91 -2.34 -3.70
C LEU A 159 -14.17 -1.27 -2.64
N ARG A 160 -13.14 -1.07 -1.83
CA ARG A 160 -13.03 0.02 -0.86
C ARG A 160 -11.83 0.86 -1.20
N THR A 161 -11.70 1.99 -0.51
CA THR A 161 -10.49 2.81 -0.55
C THR A 161 -9.78 2.79 0.80
N VAL A 162 -8.45 2.85 0.78
CA VAL A 162 -7.68 3.22 1.96
C VAL A 162 -8.03 4.66 2.31
N PRO A 163 -8.53 4.97 3.53
CA PRO A 163 -8.85 6.34 3.91
C PRO A 163 -7.63 7.26 3.74
N PRO A 164 -7.76 8.39 3.02
CA PRO A 164 -6.63 9.27 2.70
C PRO A 164 -5.76 9.61 3.90
N TYR A 165 -4.44 9.57 3.72
CA TYR A 165 -3.48 9.88 4.77
C TYR A 165 -2.19 10.45 4.18
N GLU A 166 -1.20 10.78 5.02
CA GLU A 166 0.11 11.28 4.58
C GLU A 166 0.02 12.52 3.66
N PHE A 167 -0.58 13.59 4.18
CA PHE A 167 -0.81 14.81 3.42
C PHE A 167 0.42 15.72 3.33
N THR A 168 0.60 16.36 2.18
CA THR A 168 1.60 17.43 1.99
C THR A 168 1.23 18.37 0.86
N PHE A 169 1.66 19.63 0.95
CA PHE A 169 1.58 20.58 -0.16
C PHE A 169 2.82 20.59 -1.05
N THR A 170 3.78 19.68 -0.82
CA THR A 170 5.06 19.65 -1.55
C THR A 170 5.06 18.51 -2.56
N ALA A 171 5.17 18.83 -3.84
CA ALA A 171 5.43 17.86 -4.89
C ALA A 171 6.82 17.22 -4.71
N PRO A 172 7.02 15.99 -5.20
CA PRO A 172 8.32 15.34 -5.10
C PRO A 172 9.33 15.90 -6.10
N LEU A 173 10.63 15.65 -5.88
CA LEU A 173 11.73 16.18 -6.71
C LEU A 173 11.71 15.69 -8.16
N ASN A 174 11.32 14.45 -8.38
CA ASN A 174 11.20 13.87 -9.71
C ASN A 174 9.71 13.83 -10.12
N PRO A 175 9.27 14.74 -11.00
CA PRO A 175 7.88 14.74 -11.47
C PRO A 175 7.57 13.56 -12.41
N LEU A 176 8.59 12.88 -12.94
CA LEU A 176 8.43 11.74 -13.86
C LEU A 176 8.37 10.40 -13.13
N ASN A 177 8.25 10.38 -11.79
CA ASN A 177 8.29 9.17 -10.99
C ASN A 177 6.99 8.34 -11.04
N GLY A 178 6.45 8.17 -12.24
CA GLY A 178 5.51 7.09 -12.53
C GLY A 178 6.17 5.73 -12.68
N LEU A 179 7.51 5.70 -12.75
CA LEU A 179 8.28 4.47 -12.68
C LEU A 179 8.08 3.78 -11.34
N TYR A 180 8.01 2.46 -11.45
CA TYR A 180 7.80 1.46 -10.42
C TYR A 180 8.58 1.70 -9.10
N PRO A 181 8.10 1.20 -7.93
CA PRO A 181 8.78 1.33 -6.64
C PRO A 181 10.29 0.98 -6.69
N PRO A 182 11.11 1.45 -5.70
CA PRO A 182 10.73 1.79 -4.32
C PRO A 182 10.45 3.29 -4.05
N ASP A 183 9.62 3.57 -3.05
CA ASP A 183 9.18 4.93 -2.67
C ASP A 183 10.32 5.88 -2.19
N THR A 184 11.47 5.32 -1.80
CA THR A 184 12.64 6.07 -1.30
C THR A 184 13.33 6.90 -2.38
N VAL A 185 13.00 6.70 -3.65
CA VAL A 185 13.67 7.36 -4.79
C VAL A 185 13.11 8.74 -5.13
N ASN A 186 12.05 9.20 -4.45
CA ASN A 186 11.37 10.45 -4.83
C ASN A 186 10.97 11.37 -3.66
N PRO A 187 11.95 11.92 -2.91
CA PRO A 187 11.68 12.75 -1.73
C PRO A 187 10.96 14.07 -2.08
N PRO A 188 10.37 14.77 -1.09
CA PRO A 188 9.74 16.06 -1.31
C PRO A 188 10.73 17.08 -1.88
N ALA A 189 10.29 17.84 -2.88
CA ALA A 189 11.05 18.94 -3.45
C ALA A 189 11.07 20.12 -2.47
N SER A 190 11.96 20.08 -1.49
CA SER A 190 12.06 21.13 -0.47
C SER A 190 13.50 21.59 -0.22
N VAL A 191 13.65 22.84 0.21
CA VAL A 191 14.92 23.43 0.67
C VAL A 191 14.65 24.09 2.02
N LEU A 192 15.41 23.68 3.05
CA LEU A 192 15.25 24.18 4.43
C LEU A 192 13.81 24.00 4.96
N GLY A 193 13.13 22.91 4.58
CA GLY A 193 11.76 22.61 4.98
C GLY A 193 10.68 23.37 4.18
N HIS A 194 11.06 24.24 3.24
CA HIS A 194 10.12 24.92 2.35
C HIS A 194 9.97 24.17 1.04
N GLY A 195 8.74 23.79 0.69
CA GLY A 195 8.42 23.19 -0.61
C GLY A 195 8.73 24.13 -1.77
N LEU A 196 9.35 23.61 -2.82
CA LEU A 196 9.70 24.33 -4.05
C LEU A 196 8.55 24.35 -5.06
N TYR A 197 7.78 23.26 -5.09
CA TYR A 197 6.65 23.06 -6.01
C TYR A 197 5.50 22.40 -5.27
N SER A 198 4.27 22.73 -5.63
CA SER A 198 3.07 22.10 -5.05
C SER A 198 2.55 20.93 -5.89
N CYS A 199 2.54 21.11 -7.22
CA CYS A 199 2.13 20.13 -8.20
C CYS A 199 3.33 19.67 -9.05
N THR A 200 3.26 18.47 -9.63
CA THR A 200 4.23 18.02 -10.63
C THR A 200 3.99 18.73 -11.97
N ALA A 201 4.96 18.64 -12.88
CA ALA A 201 4.92 19.39 -14.14
C ALA A 201 3.77 18.97 -15.07
N ASP A 202 3.42 17.68 -15.07
CA ASP A 202 2.28 17.13 -15.80
C ASP A 202 0.94 17.53 -15.18
N GLU A 203 0.84 17.55 -13.85
CA GLU A 203 -0.35 18.03 -13.13
C GLU A 203 -0.60 19.52 -13.40
N ALA A 204 0.45 20.35 -13.40
CA ALA A 204 0.34 21.78 -13.65
C ALA A 204 0.21 22.14 -15.15
N ALA A 205 0.42 21.20 -16.07
CA ALA A 205 0.39 21.47 -17.49
C ALA A 205 -1.03 21.86 -17.97
N PRO A 206 -1.15 22.68 -19.03
CA PRO A 206 -2.44 23.04 -19.63
C PRO A 206 -3.27 21.82 -20.04
N LYS A 207 -4.61 21.92 -19.95
CA LYS A 207 -5.51 20.84 -20.39
C LYS A 207 -5.38 20.53 -21.87
N ILE A 208 -5.11 21.55 -22.68
CA ILE A 208 -4.81 21.39 -24.11
C ILE A 208 -3.55 20.57 -24.39
N ALA A 209 -2.68 20.39 -23.40
CA ALA A 209 -1.48 19.55 -23.48
C ALA A 209 -1.66 18.21 -22.72
N GLY A 210 -2.88 17.87 -22.28
CA GLY A 210 -3.19 16.67 -21.50
C GLY A 210 -2.88 16.76 -20.00
N GLY A 211 -2.53 17.95 -19.49
CA GLY A 211 -2.35 18.18 -18.05
C GLY A 211 -3.65 18.51 -17.31
N ALA A 212 -3.56 18.74 -16.00
CA ALA A 212 -4.73 19.03 -15.16
C ALA A 212 -4.96 20.52 -14.89
N GLU A 213 -4.05 21.41 -15.30
CA GLU A 213 -4.04 22.84 -14.94
C GLU A 213 -4.02 23.10 -13.43
N ALA A 214 -3.48 22.15 -12.66
CA ALA A 214 -3.44 22.22 -11.23
C ALA A 214 -2.51 23.34 -10.73
N LYS A 215 -2.92 24.06 -9.70
CA LYS A 215 -2.21 25.24 -9.18
C LYS A 215 -1.65 25.00 -7.78
N ILE A 216 -2.44 24.44 -6.87
CA ILE A 216 -2.00 24.06 -5.53
C ILE A 216 -2.51 22.65 -5.24
N CYS A 217 -1.60 21.69 -5.13
CA CYS A 217 -1.95 20.31 -4.92
C CYS A 217 -1.83 19.97 -3.43
N LEU A 218 -2.97 19.70 -2.78
CA LEU A 218 -2.96 18.98 -1.52
C LEU A 218 -2.77 17.50 -1.85
N ARG A 219 -1.52 17.03 -1.74
CA ARG A 219 -1.14 15.66 -2.06
C ARG A 219 -1.53 14.74 -0.92
N LEU A 220 -1.84 13.49 -1.26
CA LEU A 220 -2.37 12.49 -0.33
C LEU A 220 -1.93 11.09 -0.74
N THR A 221 -1.88 10.18 0.22
CA THR A 221 -1.70 8.75 -0.01
C THR A 221 -3.05 8.04 0.14
N SER A 222 -3.41 7.21 -0.85
CA SER A 222 -4.65 6.41 -0.88
C SER A 222 -4.53 5.32 -1.95
N GLY A 223 -5.50 4.41 -2.01
CA GLY A 223 -5.63 3.43 -3.10
C GLY A 223 -6.78 2.45 -2.87
N PRO A 224 -7.09 1.62 -3.88
CA PRO A 224 -8.18 0.66 -3.81
C PRO A 224 -7.83 -0.58 -2.99
N ILE A 225 -8.85 -1.22 -2.43
CA ILE A 225 -8.79 -2.46 -1.66
C ILE A 225 -9.94 -3.34 -2.15
N ASN A 226 -9.70 -4.62 -2.38
CA ASN A 226 -10.75 -5.60 -2.62
C ASN A 226 -10.99 -6.44 -1.35
N ILE A 227 -12.16 -6.28 -0.74
CA ILE A 227 -12.62 -7.05 0.43
C ILE A 227 -13.80 -7.98 0.12
N GLY A 228 -14.12 -8.17 -1.17
CA GLY A 228 -15.19 -9.07 -1.60
C GLY A 228 -14.75 -10.52 -1.67
N SER A 229 -15.66 -11.42 -2.05
CA SER A 229 -15.34 -12.84 -2.20
C SER A 229 -14.65 -13.22 -3.51
N GLY A 230 -14.66 -12.32 -4.50
CA GLY A 230 -14.10 -12.53 -5.83
C GLY A 230 -12.99 -11.56 -6.21
N LEU A 231 -12.31 -11.88 -7.32
CA LEU A 231 -11.26 -11.03 -7.86
C LEU A 231 -11.86 -9.77 -8.48
N TYR A 232 -11.17 -8.64 -8.28
CA TYR A 232 -11.25 -7.55 -9.24
C TYR A 232 -10.32 -7.93 -10.40
N ASP A 233 -10.92 -8.33 -11.52
CA ASP A 233 -10.23 -8.91 -12.67
C ASP A 233 -10.75 -8.26 -13.95
N MET A 234 -10.00 -7.28 -14.43
CA MET A 234 -10.35 -6.46 -15.59
C MET A 234 -9.44 -6.80 -16.76
N ARG A 235 -10.00 -6.89 -17.96
CA ARG A 235 -9.38 -7.50 -19.13
C ARG A 235 -9.47 -6.57 -20.33
N PHE A 236 -8.40 -6.53 -21.11
CA PHE A 236 -8.31 -5.71 -22.31
C PHE A 236 -7.33 -6.28 -23.33
N GLN A 237 -7.46 -5.85 -24.59
CA GLN A 237 -6.66 -6.37 -25.71
C GLN A 237 -6.29 -5.25 -26.69
N LEU A 238 -5.34 -4.39 -26.30
CA LEU A 238 -4.96 -3.21 -27.08
C LEU A 238 -4.66 -3.51 -28.56
N THR A 239 -3.94 -4.59 -28.83
CA THR A 239 -3.47 -4.90 -30.19
C THR A 239 -4.63 -5.28 -31.10
N GLU A 240 -5.59 -6.05 -30.58
CA GLU A 240 -6.84 -6.41 -31.24
C GLU A 240 -7.75 -5.18 -31.35
N ASP A 241 -7.92 -4.42 -30.28
CA ASP A 241 -8.77 -3.22 -30.25
C ASP A 241 -8.32 -2.16 -31.27
N ILE A 242 -7.00 -1.97 -31.45
CA ILE A 242 -6.47 -1.09 -32.50
C ILE A 242 -6.80 -1.64 -33.90
N GLN A 243 -6.66 -2.94 -34.12
CA GLN A 243 -6.91 -3.57 -35.42
C GLN A 243 -8.38 -3.47 -35.83
N ASP A 244 -9.27 -3.65 -34.87
CA ASP A 244 -10.72 -3.64 -35.08
C ASP A 244 -11.33 -2.22 -35.01
N GLY A 245 -10.52 -1.23 -34.62
CA GLY A 245 -10.93 0.17 -34.49
C GLY A 245 -11.78 0.46 -33.25
N HIS A 246 -11.59 -0.34 -32.20
CA HIS A 246 -12.21 -0.19 -30.88
C HIS A 246 -11.34 0.63 -29.90
N ALA A 247 -10.04 0.73 -30.16
CA ALA A 247 -9.15 1.63 -29.42
C ALA A 247 -8.93 2.96 -30.17
N GLU A 248 -9.05 4.07 -29.46
CA GLU A 248 -8.92 5.43 -29.99
C GLU A 248 -7.67 6.14 -29.43
N LEU A 249 -7.07 7.01 -30.25
CA LEU A 249 -5.97 7.88 -29.84
C LEU A 249 -6.52 9.23 -29.37
N HIS A 250 -6.10 9.66 -28.19
CA HIS A 250 -6.50 10.93 -27.56
C HIS A 250 -5.29 11.87 -27.43
N PRO A 251 -4.84 12.53 -28.53
CA PRO A 251 -3.67 13.41 -28.50
C PRO A 251 -3.85 14.63 -27.58
N GLU A 252 -5.09 15.04 -27.31
CA GLU A 252 -5.43 16.07 -26.33
C GLU A 252 -5.23 15.62 -24.87
N GLU A 253 -5.18 14.31 -24.62
CA GLU A 253 -4.93 13.68 -23.32
C GLU A 253 -3.55 13.02 -23.25
N ALA A 254 -2.58 13.55 -24.01
CA ALA A 254 -1.28 12.91 -24.23
C ALA A 254 -0.41 12.69 -22.97
N LEU A 255 -0.76 13.26 -21.83
CA LEU A 255 -0.07 13.04 -20.54
C LEU A 255 -0.85 12.13 -19.58
N SER A 256 -2.11 11.82 -19.88
CA SER A 256 -3.01 11.07 -18.98
C SER A 256 -3.53 9.77 -19.61
N ARG A 257 -4.10 9.82 -20.83
CA ARG A 257 -4.88 8.73 -21.44
C ARG A 257 -4.68 8.65 -22.96
N ILE A 258 -3.44 8.53 -23.42
CA ILE A 258 -3.11 8.70 -24.86
C ILE A 258 -3.79 7.67 -25.78
N VAL A 259 -4.06 6.47 -25.28
CA VAL A 259 -4.84 5.44 -25.98
C VAL A 259 -5.91 4.95 -25.04
N VAL A 260 -7.15 4.84 -25.51
CA VAL A 260 -8.31 4.39 -24.74
C VAL A 260 -9.02 3.29 -25.53
N GLY A 261 -9.44 2.21 -24.85
CA GLY A 261 -10.21 1.12 -25.45
C GLY A 261 -11.20 0.50 -24.47
N PRO A 262 -12.05 -0.43 -24.92
CA PRO A 262 -13.06 -1.07 -24.08
C PRO A 262 -12.43 -2.03 -23.06
N MET A 263 -13.02 -2.12 -21.87
CA MET A 263 -12.58 -3.03 -20.82
C MET A 263 -13.70 -3.98 -20.43
N GLU A 264 -13.35 -5.23 -20.13
CA GLU A 264 -14.28 -6.25 -19.63
C GLU A 264 -13.91 -6.69 -18.22
N GLN A 265 -14.89 -6.91 -17.35
CA GLN A 265 -14.71 -7.58 -16.07
C GLN A 265 -14.87 -9.09 -16.29
N ALA A 266 -13.94 -9.88 -15.76
CA ALA A 266 -14.04 -11.33 -15.67
C ALA A 266 -14.69 -11.71 -14.33
N ILE A 267 -15.96 -12.12 -14.36
CA ILE A 267 -16.72 -12.57 -13.19
C ILE A 267 -16.48 -14.07 -12.99
N HIS A 268 -15.81 -14.40 -11.91
CA HIS A 268 -15.49 -15.79 -11.54
C HIS A 268 -16.64 -16.39 -10.73
N SER A 269 -16.93 -17.67 -10.96
CA SER A 269 -17.88 -18.44 -10.14
C SER A 269 -17.16 -19.49 -9.30
N SER A 270 -17.80 -19.94 -8.22
CA SER A 270 -17.23 -20.90 -7.27
C SER A 270 -16.92 -22.30 -7.85
N ASP A 271 -17.40 -22.60 -9.06
CA ASP A 271 -17.06 -23.82 -9.81
C ASP A 271 -15.91 -23.63 -10.83
N GLY A 272 -15.32 -22.43 -10.87
CA GLY A 272 -14.25 -22.05 -11.78
C GLY A 272 -14.71 -21.57 -13.15
N SER A 273 -16.03 -21.48 -13.41
CA SER A 273 -16.52 -20.83 -14.62
C SER A 273 -16.32 -19.32 -14.58
N VAL A 274 -16.15 -18.70 -15.76
CA VAL A 274 -15.90 -17.26 -15.90
C VAL A 274 -16.85 -16.68 -16.93
N GLU A 275 -17.50 -15.57 -16.58
CA GLU A 275 -18.31 -14.74 -17.47
C GLU A 275 -17.61 -13.40 -17.70
N PHE A 276 -17.65 -12.87 -18.92
CA PHE A 276 -17.09 -11.56 -19.24
C PHE A 276 -18.22 -10.56 -19.47
N VAL A 277 -18.14 -9.41 -18.80
CA VAL A 277 -19.12 -8.33 -18.94
C VAL A 277 -18.40 -7.01 -19.23
N ASN A 278 -19.06 -6.10 -19.96
CA ASN A 278 -18.51 -4.77 -20.21
C ASN A 278 -18.34 -3.99 -18.90
N ALA A 279 -17.16 -3.40 -18.70
CA ALA A 279 -16.80 -2.76 -17.44
C ALA A 279 -15.96 -1.49 -17.66
N GLY A 280 -16.41 -0.62 -18.57
CA GLY A 280 -15.80 0.68 -18.80
C GLY A 280 -14.68 0.66 -19.83
N THR A 281 -13.60 1.40 -19.56
CA THR A 281 -12.48 1.58 -20.49
C THR A 281 -11.15 1.41 -19.79
N TYR A 282 -10.15 0.94 -20.54
CA TYR A 282 -8.75 1.04 -20.12
C TYR A 282 -8.08 2.19 -20.87
N SER A 283 -6.99 2.71 -20.30
CA SER A 283 -6.13 3.66 -21.00
C SER A 283 -4.65 3.42 -20.76
N PHE A 284 -3.80 3.80 -21.72
CA PHE A 284 -2.35 3.84 -21.48
C PHE A 284 -1.95 5.19 -20.88
N HIS A 285 -1.29 5.17 -19.71
CA HIS A 285 -0.86 6.36 -19.00
C HIS A 285 0.64 6.63 -19.22
N PRO A 286 1.04 7.61 -20.05
CA PRO A 286 2.44 7.76 -20.47
C PRO A 286 3.41 8.06 -19.34
N THR A 287 3.02 8.86 -18.35
CA THR A 287 3.88 9.17 -17.20
C THR A 287 4.17 7.94 -16.34
N HIS A 288 3.23 6.98 -16.24
CA HIS A 288 3.39 5.75 -15.46
C HIS A 288 3.88 4.56 -16.31
N ALA A 289 3.84 4.70 -17.64
CA ALA A 289 4.26 3.71 -18.61
C ALA A 289 3.57 2.34 -18.47
N HIS A 290 2.28 2.34 -18.12
CA HIS A 290 1.43 1.16 -18.04
C HIS A 290 -0.04 1.51 -18.29
N PHE A 291 -0.88 0.47 -18.43
CA PHE A 291 -2.32 0.59 -18.59
C PHE A 291 -3.03 0.81 -17.25
N HIS A 292 -4.13 1.53 -17.28
CA HIS A 292 -5.02 1.77 -16.15
C HIS A 292 -6.41 1.27 -16.47
N ASP A 293 -7.14 0.83 -15.45
CA ASP A 293 -8.60 0.93 -15.45
C ASP A 293 -8.97 2.40 -15.17
N ASP A 294 -9.82 2.95 -16.02
CA ASP A 294 -10.15 4.36 -16.04
C ASP A 294 -11.18 4.75 -14.99
N TYR A 295 -10.97 5.90 -14.35
CA TYR A 295 -11.89 6.47 -13.37
C TYR A 295 -12.22 5.55 -12.18
N ILE A 296 -11.42 4.50 -11.97
CA ILE A 296 -11.61 3.58 -10.85
C ILE A 296 -11.31 4.22 -9.49
N LEU A 297 -10.62 5.37 -9.43
CA LEU A 297 -10.30 6.06 -8.18
C LEU A 297 -10.39 7.57 -8.33
N SER A 298 -11.31 8.19 -7.59
CA SER A 298 -11.61 9.62 -7.61
C SER A 298 -11.38 10.28 -6.26
N TYR A 299 -10.97 11.55 -6.28
CA TYR A 299 -10.74 12.35 -5.08
C TYR A 299 -11.48 13.69 -5.10
N TYR A 300 -12.08 14.06 -3.98
CA TYR A 300 -12.79 15.33 -3.83
C TYR A 300 -12.41 16.05 -2.55
N LEU A 301 -12.42 17.38 -2.61
CA LEU A 301 -12.16 18.25 -1.47
C LEU A 301 -13.42 19.00 -1.09
N TYR A 302 -13.79 18.88 0.18
CA TYR A 302 -14.92 19.58 0.78
C TYR A 302 -14.43 20.53 1.86
N LYS A 303 -14.86 21.79 1.81
CA LYS A 303 -14.67 22.75 2.89
C LYS A 303 -15.77 22.57 3.91
N VAL A 304 -15.41 22.50 5.18
CA VAL A 304 -16.37 22.41 6.28
C VAL A 304 -16.84 23.82 6.65
N LEU A 305 -18.14 24.07 6.47
CA LEU A 305 -18.77 25.35 6.76
C LEU A 305 -19.31 25.39 8.20
N ASP A 306 -19.76 24.24 8.71
CA ASP A 306 -20.24 24.08 10.08
C ASP A 306 -19.92 22.67 10.58
N SER A 307 -19.13 22.59 11.65
CA SER A 307 -18.72 21.31 12.24
C SER A 307 -19.77 20.68 13.16
N ASP A 308 -20.77 21.42 13.59
CA ASP A 308 -21.84 20.90 14.46
C ASP A 308 -22.90 20.18 13.62
N THR A 309 -23.19 20.69 12.42
CA THR A 309 -24.18 20.12 11.50
C THR A 309 -23.58 19.22 10.42
N GLY A 310 -22.26 19.29 10.20
CA GLY A 310 -21.59 18.62 9.10
C GLY A 310 -21.85 19.28 7.74
N LEU A 311 -22.27 20.55 7.72
CA LEU A 311 -22.46 21.29 6.48
C LEU A 311 -21.11 21.50 5.78
N MET A 312 -21.04 21.08 4.52
CA MET A 312 -19.85 21.16 3.68
C MET A 312 -20.17 21.63 2.27
N GLU A 313 -19.15 22.15 1.59
CA GLU A 313 -19.20 22.54 0.17
C GLU A 313 -18.02 21.92 -0.58
N ARG A 314 -18.26 21.33 -1.75
CA ARG A 314 -17.19 20.83 -2.62
C ARG A 314 -16.42 22.02 -3.20
N VAL A 315 -15.12 22.08 -2.95
CA VAL A 315 -14.25 23.20 -3.33
C VAL A 315 -13.04 22.79 -4.17
N GLY A 316 -12.86 21.48 -4.42
CA GLY A 316 -11.77 20.96 -5.24
C GLY A 316 -11.99 19.50 -5.64
N GLU A 317 -11.19 19.06 -6.60
CA GLU A 317 -11.20 17.70 -7.15
C GLU A 317 -9.78 17.27 -7.52
N GLY A 318 -9.55 15.96 -7.53
CA GLY A 318 -8.34 15.36 -8.10
C GLY A 318 -8.50 15.14 -9.61
N SER A 319 -7.39 14.88 -10.29
CA SER A 319 -7.35 14.63 -11.73
C SER A 319 -6.90 13.21 -12.08
N LYS A 320 -7.08 12.26 -11.17
CA LYS A 320 -6.63 10.89 -11.35
C LYS A 320 -7.45 10.23 -12.47
N SER A 321 -6.79 9.90 -13.58
CA SER A 321 -7.47 9.36 -14.77
C SER A 321 -7.75 7.86 -14.70
N GLY A 322 -6.96 7.12 -13.91
CA GLY A 322 -7.09 5.68 -13.76
C GLY A 322 -6.04 5.09 -12.81
N PHE A 323 -6.13 3.78 -12.58
CA PHE A 323 -5.29 3.06 -11.62
C PHE A 323 -4.83 1.69 -12.15
N CYS A 324 -3.65 1.26 -11.70
CA CYS A 324 -3.14 -0.09 -11.90
C CYS A 324 -2.81 -0.65 -10.51
N PRO A 325 -3.65 -1.54 -9.95
CA PRO A 325 -3.42 -2.05 -8.61
C PRO A 325 -2.40 -3.18 -8.57
N ALA A 326 -1.72 -3.27 -7.43
CA ALA A 326 -0.87 -4.38 -7.03
C ALA A 326 -1.18 -4.79 -5.58
N ASP A 327 -1.04 -6.09 -5.29
CA ASP A 327 -1.20 -6.65 -3.95
C ASP A 327 -0.07 -6.19 -3.01
N GLN A 328 -0.28 -5.10 -2.27
CA GLN A 328 0.72 -4.51 -1.36
C GLN A 328 0.26 -4.45 0.09
N LEU A 329 -1.04 -4.53 0.33
CA LEU A 329 -1.70 -4.24 1.60
C LEU A 329 -2.85 -5.23 1.84
N TRP A 330 -3.14 -5.57 3.08
CA TRP A 330 -4.38 -6.28 3.43
C TRP A 330 -5.51 -5.32 3.78
N GLY A 331 -6.69 -5.60 3.22
CA GLY A 331 -7.90 -4.82 3.48
C GLY A 331 -8.46 -5.02 4.88
N ASN A 332 -8.56 -6.28 5.31
CA ASN A 332 -9.02 -6.69 6.63
C ASN A 332 -7.89 -7.38 7.40
N TRP A 333 -7.47 -6.81 8.53
CA TRP A 333 -6.39 -7.39 9.34
C TRP A 333 -6.79 -8.69 10.05
N ASP A 334 -8.02 -8.71 10.57
CA ASP A 334 -8.60 -9.81 11.34
C ASP A 334 -9.14 -10.95 10.47
N LYS A 335 -9.09 -10.80 9.14
CA LYS A 335 -9.55 -11.79 8.17
C LYS A 335 -8.39 -12.41 7.42
N PHE A 336 -8.48 -13.73 7.25
CA PHE A 336 -7.53 -14.54 6.49
C PHE A 336 -8.09 -14.86 5.10
N GLU A 337 -8.54 -13.82 4.40
CA GLU A 337 -9.27 -13.92 3.12
C GLU A 337 -8.36 -14.21 1.93
N GLN A 338 -7.06 -13.92 2.06
CA GLN A 338 -6.11 -14.07 0.97
C GLN A 338 -5.97 -15.56 0.60
N GLY A 339 -6.28 -15.92 -0.64
CA GLY A 339 -6.06 -17.26 -1.19
C GLY A 339 -4.86 -17.31 -2.14
N PHE A 340 -4.77 -18.39 -2.92
CA PHE A 340 -3.77 -18.53 -3.99
C PHE A 340 -4.12 -17.74 -5.26
N GLU A 341 -5.34 -17.18 -5.33
CA GLU A 341 -5.75 -16.39 -6.48
C GLU A 341 -4.88 -15.12 -6.56
N LYS A 342 -4.27 -14.92 -7.73
CA LYS A 342 -3.49 -13.72 -8.04
C LYS A 342 -3.99 -13.16 -9.37
N PRO A 343 -4.87 -12.15 -9.39
CA PRO A 343 -5.22 -11.34 -10.56
C PRO A 343 -4.06 -10.60 -11.24
N GLY A 344 -2.81 -10.98 -10.96
CA GLY A 344 -1.60 -10.40 -11.52
C GLY A 344 -0.96 -9.45 -10.53
N GLY A 345 0.28 -9.74 -10.14
CA GLY A 345 1.02 -8.98 -9.14
C GLY A 345 2.44 -8.65 -9.60
N ASP A 346 2.86 -7.48 -9.15
CA ASP A 346 4.19 -6.87 -9.04
C ASP A 346 5.34 -7.38 -9.95
N SER A 347 5.12 -7.54 -11.26
CA SER A 347 6.20 -7.98 -12.17
C SER A 347 6.20 -7.25 -13.51
N PRO A 348 7.37 -6.84 -14.02
CA PRO A 348 7.51 -6.34 -15.38
C PRO A 348 6.94 -7.36 -16.40
N GLY A 349 5.88 -6.98 -17.11
CA GLY A 349 5.17 -7.84 -18.06
C GLY A 349 3.94 -8.56 -17.51
N GLY A 350 3.60 -8.34 -16.24
CA GLY A 350 2.37 -8.85 -15.59
C GLY A 350 1.17 -7.90 -15.73
N SER A 351 0.40 -7.77 -14.65
CA SER A 351 -0.75 -6.85 -14.55
C SER A 351 -0.38 -5.45 -15.04
N CYS A 352 -1.24 -4.87 -15.87
CA CYS A 352 -1.19 -3.53 -16.46
C CYS A 352 -0.14 -3.30 -17.55
N PHE A 353 0.64 -4.29 -17.98
CA PHE A 353 1.72 -4.07 -18.98
C PHE A 353 1.45 -4.71 -20.34
N SER A 354 0.66 -5.78 -20.39
CA SER A 354 0.49 -6.58 -21.60
C SER A 354 -0.48 -5.92 -22.59
N PRO A 355 -0.05 -5.58 -23.83
CA PRO A 355 -0.93 -5.01 -24.85
C PRO A 355 -1.74 -6.04 -25.65
N THR A 356 -1.54 -7.35 -25.42
CA THR A 356 -2.22 -8.44 -26.16
C THR A 356 -3.00 -9.40 -25.24
N ASN A 357 -2.78 -9.30 -23.94
CA ASN A 357 -3.47 -10.10 -22.92
C ASN A 357 -3.48 -9.26 -21.65
N GLY A 358 -4.10 -8.09 -21.75
CA GLY A 358 -4.12 -7.09 -20.72
C GLY A 358 -4.95 -7.55 -19.53
N VAL A 359 -4.40 -7.35 -18.33
CA VAL A 359 -5.07 -7.61 -17.06
C VAL A 359 -4.84 -6.41 -16.17
N VAL A 360 -5.86 -5.90 -15.50
CA VAL A 360 -5.75 -4.99 -14.37
C VAL A 360 -6.53 -5.66 -13.24
N GLY A 361 -5.91 -5.90 -12.09
CA GLY A 361 -6.63 -6.64 -11.06
C GLY A 361 -6.03 -6.60 -9.67
N LEU A 362 -6.86 -6.97 -8.70
CA LEU A 362 -6.60 -6.88 -7.26
C LEU A 362 -7.18 -8.09 -6.53
N SER A 363 -6.32 -8.79 -5.80
CA SER A 363 -6.65 -10.08 -5.18
C SER A 363 -7.65 -9.93 -4.03
N VAL A 364 -8.39 -11.00 -3.73
CA VAL A 364 -9.30 -11.04 -2.58
C VAL A 364 -8.55 -10.74 -1.29
N GLY A 365 -9.05 -9.76 -0.52
CA GLY A 365 -8.47 -9.30 0.74
C GLY A 365 -7.23 -8.42 0.58
N TRP A 366 -6.81 -8.08 -0.63
CA TRP A 366 -5.65 -7.25 -0.91
C TRP A 366 -6.02 -5.82 -1.35
N GLY A 367 -5.07 -4.91 -1.23
CA GLY A 367 -5.15 -3.52 -1.63
C GLY A 367 -3.82 -3.01 -2.16
N ASP A 368 -3.89 -1.91 -2.91
CA ASP A 368 -2.74 -1.15 -3.38
C ASP A 368 -2.77 0.24 -2.76
N VAL A 369 -1.59 0.81 -2.50
CA VAL A 369 -1.44 2.16 -1.97
C VAL A 369 -0.54 2.98 -2.88
N TYR A 370 -1.12 3.97 -3.52
CA TYR A 370 -0.36 5.00 -4.21
C TYR A 370 -0.05 6.13 -3.23
N ARG A 371 1.24 6.31 -2.93
CA ARG A 371 1.70 7.40 -2.08
C ARG A 371 1.59 8.76 -2.75
N TRP A 372 1.52 9.81 -1.93
CA TRP A 372 1.46 11.22 -2.36
C TRP A 372 2.51 11.61 -3.41
N GLN A 373 3.64 10.89 -3.47
CA GLN A 373 4.71 11.12 -4.44
C GLN A 373 4.32 10.72 -5.88
N ARG A 374 3.26 9.92 -6.07
CA ARG A 374 2.84 9.49 -7.40
C ARG A 374 2.03 10.60 -8.10
N PRO A 375 2.18 10.77 -9.42
CA PRO A 375 1.33 11.67 -10.17
C PRO A 375 -0.16 11.33 -10.03
N GLY A 376 -0.98 12.38 -9.91
CA GLY A 376 -2.43 12.27 -9.72
C GLY A 376 -2.87 11.94 -8.30
N GLN A 377 -1.95 11.83 -7.33
CA GLN A 377 -2.26 11.63 -5.92
C GLN A 377 -2.43 12.97 -5.17
N TYR A 378 -3.44 13.73 -5.57
CA TYR A 378 -3.75 15.04 -4.97
C TYR A 378 -5.22 15.45 -5.20
N VAL A 379 -5.64 16.49 -4.48
CA VAL A 379 -6.81 17.31 -4.79
C VAL A 379 -6.39 18.78 -4.98
N GLU A 380 -7.02 19.49 -5.92
CA GLU A 380 -6.79 20.93 -6.11
C GLU A 380 -7.24 21.72 -4.88
N PHE A 381 -6.40 22.64 -4.41
CA PHE A 381 -6.57 23.46 -3.21
C PHE A 381 -6.45 24.97 -3.50
N TYR A 382 -6.26 25.37 -4.76
CA TYR A 382 -6.11 26.77 -5.11
C TYR A 382 -7.35 27.60 -4.72
N GLY A 383 -7.10 28.77 -4.14
CA GLY A 383 -8.15 29.66 -3.62
C GLY A 383 -8.71 29.25 -2.26
N GLN A 384 -8.27 28.12 -1.71
CA GLN A 384 -8.57 27.71 -0.34
C GLN A 384 -7.53 28.29 0.64
N GLY A 385 -7.90 28.34 1.92
CA GLY A 385 -7.04 28.89 2.97
C GLY A 385 -7.12 28.05 4.23
N ASN A 386 -6.74 28.63 5.37
CA ASN A 386 -6.83 27.92 6.63
C ASN A 386 -8.28 27.51 6.94
N GLY A 387 -8.45 26.34 7.56
CA GLY A 387 -9.76 25.83 7.94
C GLY A 387 -9.78 24.32 8.06
N LYS A 388 -10.99 23.78 8.15
CA LYS A 388 -11.21 22.34 8.21
C LYS A 388 -11.80 21.84 6.89
N TYR A 389 -11.33 20.67 6.49
CA TYR A 389 -11.65 20.09 5.19
C TYR A 389 -11.91 18.60 5.34
N VAL A 390 -12.77 18.07 4.48
CA VAL A 390 -12.93 16.63 4.30
C VAL A 390 -12.44 16.27 2.89
N ILE A 391 -11.52 15.33 2.82
CA ILE A 391 -11.06 14.74 1.56
C ILE A 391 -11.83 13.44 1.39
N TRP A 392 -12.56 13.30 0.29
CA TRP A 392 -13.23 12.07 -0.11
C TRP A 392 -12.37 11.29 -1.09
N SER A 393 -12.34 9.98 -0.90
CA SER A 393 -11.79 9.00 -1.84
C SER A 393 -12.88 8.01 -2.18
N MET A 394 -13.12 7.80 -3.47
CA MET A 394 -14.17 6.92 -3.98
C MET A 394 -13.56 5.99 -5.01
N VAL A 395 -13.88 4.70 -4.90
CA VAL A 395 -13.55 3.70 -5.91
C VAL A 395 -14.77 3.40 -6.78
N ASP A 396 -14.56 3.10 -8.05
CA ASP A 396 -15.61 2.83 -9.05
C ASP A 396 -16.75 3.87 -9.08
N GLU A 397 -16.40 5.16 -9.19
CA GLU A 397 -17.40 6.23 -9.19
C GLU A 397 -18.44 6.13 -10.32
N ASN A 398 -18.04 5.53 -11.45
CA ASN A 398 -18.91 5.34 -12.59
C ASN A 398 -19.77 4.07 -12.51
N ASN A 399 -19.59 3.26 -11.45
CA ASN A 399 -20.30 1.99 -11.24
C ASN A 399 -20.14 1.05 -12.45
N ASN A 400 -18.91 0.94 -12.96
CA ASN A 400 -18.56 0.12 -14.12
C ASN A 400 -18.24 -1.33 -13.73
N VAL A 401 -17.83 -1.56 -12.49
CA VAL A 401 -17.50 -2.87 -11.94
C VAL A 401 -18.75 -3.43 -11.27
N ILE A 402 -19.04 -4.72 -11.46
CA ILE A 402 -20.08 -5.39 -10.68
C ILE A 402 -19.48 -5.85 -9.36
N GLU A 403 -19.99 -5.31 -8.26
CA GLU A 403 -19.50 -5.56 -6.91
C GLU A 403 -20.52 -6.26 -6.00
N GLU A 404 -20.06 -6.76 -4.85
CA GLU A 404 -20.96 -7.32 -3.83
C GLU A 404 -21.77 -6.24 -3.11
N ASP A 405 -21.21 -5.03 -2.96
CA ASP A 405 -21.84 -3.91 -2.28
C ASP A 405 -21.44 -2.57 -2.94
N GLU A 406 -22.33 -2.04 -3.77
CA GLU A 406 -22.15 -0.75 -4.48
C GLU A 406 -22.36 0.49 -3.58
N THR A 407 -22.62 0.29 -2.28
CA THR A 407 -23.01 1.39 -1.38
C THR A 407 -21.89 1.85 -0.45
N ASP A 408 -20.71 1.25 -0.59
CA ASP A 408 -19.69 1.26 0.46
C ASP A 408 -18.29 1.72 0.00
N ASN A 409 -18.18 2.09 -1.28
CA ASN A 409 -16.98 2.49 -2.04
C ASN A 409 -16.27 3.78 -1.57
N THR A 410 -16.75 4.41 -0.51
CA THR A 410 -16.27 5.73 -0.06
C THR A 410 -15.49 5.68 1.26
N SER A 411 -14.43 6.49 1.30
CA SER A 411 -13.70 6.81 2.51
C SER A 411 -13.42 8.31 2.61
N TYR A 412 -13.07 8.76 3.81
CA TYR A 412 -12.79 10.15 4.08
C TYR A 412 -11.56 10.35 4.95
N ALA A 413 -10.98 11.55 4.87
CA ALA A 413 -10.10 12.11 5.87
C ALA A 413 -10.57 13.51 6.24
N TYR A 414 -10.84 13.73 7.53
CA TYR A 414 -11.15 15.02 8.10
C TYR A 414 -9.87 15.66 8.62
N VAL A 415 -9.51 16.82 8.08
CA VAL A 415 -8.24 17.50 8.36
C VAL A 415 -8.45 18.94 8.77
N GLU A 416 -7.53 19.45 9.57
CA GLU A 416 -7.32 20.88 9.79
C GLU A 416 -6.07 21.32 9.02
N ILE A 417 -6.19 22.43 8.28
CA ILE A 417 -5.12 23.00 7.48
C ILE A 417 -4.80 24.40 8.00
N GLN A 418 -3.52 24.64 8.31
CA GLN A 418 -2.99 25.92 8.74
C GLN A 418 -1.74 26.25 7.93
N GLY A 419 -1.86 27.15 6.95
CA GLY A 419 -0.79 27.37 5.98
C GLY A 419 -0.53 26.11 5.16
N THR A 420 0.66 25.53 5.29
CA THR A 420 1.03 24.25 4.67
C THR A 420 0.97 23.06 5.62
N ASP A 421 0.65 23.29 6.89
CA ASP A 421 0.56 22.24 7.88
C ASP A 421 -0.82 21.59 7.80
N VAL A 422 -0.83 20.26 7.73
CA VAL A 422 -2.04 19.45 7.65
C VAL A 422 -2.08 18.51 8.84
N THR A 423 -3.12 18.63 9.67
CA THR A 423 -3.38 17.74 10.80
C THR A 423 -4.58 16.87 10.49
N ILE A 424 -4.42 15.55 10.51
CA ILE A 424 -5.55 14.61 10.41
C ILE A 424 -6.27 14.59 11.75
N LEU A 425 -7.56 14.95 11.73
CA LEU A 425 -8.45 14.90 12.90
C LEU A 425 -9.13 13.54 13.01
N GLU A 426 -9.57 12.98 11.88
CA GLU A 426 -10.19 11.66 11.78
C GLU A 426 -10.04 11.14 10.34
N ARG A 427 -10.03 9.82 10.14
CA ARG A 427 -10.17 9.22 8.82
C ARG A 427 -10.93 7.90 8.94
N GLY A 428 -11.63 7.49 7.90
CA GLY A 428 -12.39 6.25 7.95
C GLY A 428 -13.17 5.91 6.68
N TRP A 429 -13.87 4.78 6.74
CA TRP A 429 -14.87 4.41 5.74
C TRP A 429 -16.20 5.08 6.03
N GLY A 430 -16.86 5.51 4.96
CA GLY A 430 -17.99 6.44 4.98
C GLY A 430 -17.68 7.68 4.15
N GLN A 431 -18.68 8.54 4.01
CA GLN A 431 -18.54 9.82 3.35
C GLN A 431 -17.94 10.85 4.30
N SER A 432 -18.26 10.85 5.59
CA SER A 432 -17.82 11.97 6.45
C SER A 432 -17.61 11.59 7.91
N PRO A 433 -16.92 12.43 8.70
CA PRO A 433 -16.82 12.21 10.15
C PRO A 433 -18.18 12.35 10.86
N TRP A 434 -19.21 12.89 10.21
CA TRP A 434 -20.56 13.00 10.78
C TRP A 434 -21.45 11.79 10.50
N ASP A 435 -20.97 10.83 9.71
CA ASP A 435 -21.73 9.61 9.43
C ASP A 435 -21.84 8.77 10.70
N THR A 436 -23.04 8.22 10.92
CA THR A 436 -23.36 7.43 12.12
C THR A 436 -22.82 6.00 12.04
N ASN A 437 -22.71 5.44 10.83
CA ASN A 437 -22.26 4.07 10.57
C ASN A 437 -20.83 4.00 10.01
N LYS A 438 -20.04 5.08 10.17
CA LYS A 438 -18.64 5.10 9.72
C LYS A 438 -17.78 4.07 10.47
N THR A 439 -16.73 3.61 9.80
CA THR A 439 -15.66 2.83 10.44
C THR A 439 -14.43 3.70 10.55
N VAL A 440 -14.01 4.03 11.77
CA VAL A 440 -12.88 4.93 12.02
C VAL A 440 -11.56 4.16 12.03
N PHE A 441 -10.55 4.70 11.36
CA PHE A 441 -9.23 4.12 11.25
C PHE A 441 -8.28 4.82 12.22
N THR A 442 -7.69 4.04 13.12
CA THR A 442 -6.77 4.54 14.14
C THR A 442 -5.54 3.66 14.17
N GLY A 443 -4.38 4.27 14.34
CA GLY A 443 -3.12 3.55 14.38
C GLY A 443 -2.26 3.82 13.15
N PRO A 444 -0.99 3.38 13.20
CA PRO A 444 0.01 3.75 12.21
C PRO A 444 -0.18 3.02 10.88
N HIS A 445 -0.76 1.82 10.86
CA HIS A 445 -0.91 1.05 9.62
C HIS A 445 -2.03 1.61 8.72
N PRO A 446 -1.89 1.62 7.38
CA PRO A 446 -2.84 2.27 6.48
C PRO A 446 -4.29 1.78 6.66
N THR A 447 -4.47 0.47 6.86
CA THR A 447 -5.78 -0.17 7.04
C THR A 447 -6.17 -0.49 8.48
N GLN A 448 -5.46 0.03 9.49
CA GLN A 448 -5.78 -0.29 10.89
C GLN A 448 -7.05 0.44 11.35
N ARG A 449 -8.04 -0.34 11.78
CA ARG A 449 -9.32 0.17 12.29
C ARG A 449 -9.27 0.31 13.80
N SER A 450 -10.11 1.20 14.33
CA SER A 450 -10.27 1.35 15.79
C SER A 450 -10.70 0.06 16.47
N THR A 451 -11.47 -0.76 15.75
CA THR A 451 -11.98 -2.06 16.20
C THR A 451 -10.94 -3.17 16.18
N ASP A 452 -9.83 -3.01 15.44
CA ASP A 452 -8.75 -4.00 15.42
C ASP A 452 -8.05 -4.08 16.79
N ASN A 453 -8.07 -2.97 17.54
CA ASN A 453 -7.39 -2.82 18.83
C ASN A 453 -8.27 -3.32 19.99
N ASN A 454 -8.80 -4.55 19.93
CA ASN A 454 -9.62 -5.09 21.02
C ASN A 454 -8.86 -5.29 22.36
N GLU A 455 -7.62 -4.79 22.47
CA GLU A 455 -7.02 -4.29 23.70
C GLU A 455 -6.40 -2.88 23.49
N MET A 456 -6.84 -1.88 24.26
CA MET A 456 -6.42 -0.48 24.18
C MET A 456 -4.92 -0.24 24.44
N VAL A 457 -4.23 0.51 23.56
CA VAL A 457 -3.00 1.29 23.88
C VAL A 457 -3.04 2.64 23.13
N PRO A 458 -2.52 3.75 23.71
CA PRO A 458 -2.91 5.12 23.37
C PRO A 458 -2.46 5.63 21.99
N SER A 459 -3.32 6.48 21.42
CA SER A 459 -3.05 7.35 20.29
C SER A 459 -1.86 8.28 20.54
N ASN A 460 -0.75 8.04 19.85
CA ASN A 460 0.12 9.07 19.27
C ASN A 460 1.16 8.37 18.36
N PRO A 461 1.16 8.59 17.04
CA PRO A 461 2.30 8.19 16.23
C PRO A 461 3.54 9.01 16.66
N PRO A 462 4.73 8.41 16.76
CA PRO A 462 5.94 9.19 16.91
C PRO A 462 6.10 10.07 15.66
N GLU A 463 6.20 11.37 15.90
CA GLU A 463 6.56 12.38 14.91
C GLU A 463 7.88 11.95 14.25
N GLN A 464 7.83 11.51 12.98
CA GLN A 464 9.04 11.40 12.18
C GLN A 464 9.52 12.83 11.91
N GLN A 465 10.48 13.28 12.71
CA GLN A 465 11.35 14.38 12.32
C GLN A 465 12.01 13.98 11.01
N PHE A 466 11.65 14.69 9.93
CA PHE A 466 12.41 14.67 8.68
C PHE A 466 13.84 15.09 9.01
N SER A 467 14.74 14.12 9.22
CA SER A 467 16.16 14.39 9.18
C SER A 467 16.47 14.80 7.75
N GLY A 468 16.79 16.08 7.55
CA GLY A 468 17.12 16.65 6.26
C GLY A 468 18.06 15.73 5.50
N GLY A 469 17.64 15.36 4.28
CA GLY A 469 18.41 14.50 3.40
C GLY A 469 19.85 14.95 3.32
N GLY A 470 20.77 14.00 3.51
CA GLY A 470 22.20 14.21 3.41
C GLY A 470 22.52 14.98 2.13
N SER A 471 23.36 16.00 2.27
CA SER A 471 23.79 16.85 1.16
C SER A 471 24.39 16.02 0.03
N MET A 472 23.61 15.80 -1.02
CA MET A 472 24.15 15.42 -2.32
C MET A 472 24.97 16.60 -2.83
N GLY A 473 26.28 16.42 -2.91
CA GLY A 473 27.21 17.48 -3.29
C GLY A 473 26.84 18.11 -4.64
N LEU A 474 26.98 19.42 -4.74
CA LEU A 474 26.68 20.26 -5.92
C LEU A 474 27.22 19.74 -7.27
N PHE A 475 28.15 18.80 -7.28
CA PHE A 475 28.71 18.21 -8.50
C PHE A 475 27.77 17.24 -9.24
N THR A 476 26.83 16.59 -8.55
CA THR A 476 25.91 15.62 -9.20
C THR A 476 24.76 16.31 -9.93
N ILE A 477 24.34 17.49 -9.47
CA ILE A 477 23.26 18.29 -10.08
C ILE A 477 23.67 18.85 -11.45
N LEU A 478 24.96 19.18 -11.64
CA LEU A 478 25.45 19.75 -12.90
C LEU A 478 25.50 18.74 -14.05
N LEU A 479 25.68 17.45 -13.75
CA LEU A 479 25.76 16.38 -14.75
C LEU A 479 24.39 15.99 -15.33
N LEU A 480 23.32 16.07 -14.53
CA LEU A 480 21.96 15.78 -14.97
C LEU A 480 21.39 16.88 -15.90
N LEU A 481 21.71 18.14 -15.66
CA LEU A 481 21.28 19.26 -16.51
C LEU A 481 21.96 19.27 -17.89
N LEU A 482 23.17 18.70 -18.02
CA LEU A 482 23.90 18.64 -19.29
C LEU A 482 23.41 17.51 -20.21
N TRP A 483 22.68 16.53 -19.69
CA TRP A 483 22.11 15.44 -20.51
C TRP A 483 20.77 15.84 -21.16
N ALA A 484 19.99 16.71 -20.49
CA ALA A 484 18.69 17.19 -20.99
C ALA A 484 18.78 18.25 -22.12
N ALA A 485 19.97 18.81 -22.39
CA ALA A 485 20.13 19.94 -23.30
C ALA A 485 20.87 19.62 -24.62
N ARG A 486 20.70 18.40 -25.18
CA ARG A 486 21.19 18.12 -26.55
C ARG A 486 20.08 18.33 -27.58
N PRO A 487 20.20 19.30 -28.51
CA PRO A 487 19.26 19.44 -29.61
C PRO A 487 19.45 18.29 -30.61
N ILE A 488 18.33 17.67 -31.01
CA ILE A 488 18.26 16.68 -32.09
C ILE A 488 18.59 17.38 -33.40
N LEU A 489 19.82 17.16 -33.89
CA LEU A 489 20.22 17.57 -35.24
C LEU A 489 19.57 16.64 -36.26
N GLN A 490 18.54 17.14 -36.93
CA GLN A 490 17.93 16.54 -38.11
C GLN A 490 19.00 16.29 -39.19
N ARG A 491 19.17 15.03 -39.61
CA ARG A 491 19.92 14.70 -40.84
C ARG A 491 19.04 15.01 -42.05
N LYS A 492 19.49 15.94 -42.91
CA LYS A 492 18.98 16.13 -44.26
C LYS A 492 19.29 14.90 -45.14
N PRO A 493 18.40 14.52 -46.08
CA PRO A 493 18.72 13.52 -47.09
C PRO A 493 19.60 14.13 -48.20
N SER A 494 20.66 13.42 -48.58
CA SER A 494 21.46 13.72 -49.78
C SER A 494 20.86 13.02 -51.00
N LEU A 495 20.68 13.81 -52.05
CA LEU A 495 20.30 13.43 -53.41
C LEU A 495 21.53 12.94 -54.21
N ILE A 496 21.26 12.00 -55.14
CA ILE A 496 22.02 11.60 -56.36
C ILE A 496 23.18 10.61 -56.09
N ASP A 497 23.33 9.45 -56.76
CA ASP A 497 22.82 8.89 -58.04
C ASP A 497 21.98 7.61 -57.89
#